data_AF-A0A1S8X445-F1
#
_entry.id   AF-A0A1S8X445-F1
#
_cell.length_a   1.000
_cell.length_b   1.000
_cell.length_c   1.000
_cell.angle_alpha   90.00
_cell.angle_beta   90.00
_cell.angle_gamma   90.00
#
_symmetry.space_group_name_H-M   'P 1'
#
loop_
_entity.id
_entity.type
_entity.pdbx_description
1 polymer ?
#
loop_
_entity_poly.entity_id
_entity_poly.type
_entity_poly.pdbx_seq_one_letter_code
_entity_poly.pdbx_strand_id
1 'polypeptide(L)'
;MFKVDLPLDREGPQVQNRGFSAEGPLLVIGAGVGRTGTTSLKHAFEIIYGQPCYHGYELIERHPEHCPKWLEIDRLLDNSLGDDDVFDPSLFQQIYKGFRSGTDIPTSCYYKQLMKVYPDVKAPNLRANNKWLNPYRDHTMISICEWQQI
;
A
#
# COMPACT_ATOMS: atom_id res chain seq x y z
N MET A 1 41.02 1.06 -17.57
CA MET A 1 40.76 0.04 -16.53
C MET A 1 40.71 0.76 -15.19
N PHE A 2 39.52 1.19 -14.76
CA PHE A 2 39.34 1.90 -13.49
C PHE A 2 38.96 0.87 -12.42
N LYS A 3 39.85 0.66 -11.44
CA LYS A 3 39.52 -0.07 -10.22
C LYS A 3 38.88 0.92 -9.25
N VAL A 4 37.64 0.66 -8.86
CA VAL A 4 36.97 1.36 -7.76
C VAL A 4 37.16 0.47 -6.54
N ASP A 5 38.08 0.86 -5.66
CA ASP A 5 38.26 0.20 -4.37
C ASP A 5 37.18 0.73 -3.41
N LEU A 6 36.03 0.04 -3.38
CA LEU A 6 35.01 0.24 -2.35
C LEU A 6 35.37 -0.61 -1.12
N PRO A 7 35.51 -0.01 0.08
CA PRO A 7 35.68 -0.78 1.32
C PRO A 7 34.42 -1.61 1.58
N LEU A 8 34.56 -2.92 1.53
CA LEU A 8 33.50 -3.92 1.77
C LEU A 8 33.28 -4.23 3.26
N ASP A 9 33.83 -3.44 4.18
CA ASP A 9 33.89 -3.75 5.62
C ASP A 9 33.01 -2.84 6.51
N ARG A 10 32.06 -2.11 5.92
CA ARG A 10 31.03 -1.47 6.74
C ARG A 10 29.99 -2.50 7.13
N GLU A 11 30.20 -3.12 8.29
CA GLU A 11 29.14 -3.73 9.10
C GLU A 11 27.90 -2.82 9.02
N GLY A 12 26.88 -3.28 8.30
CA GLY A 12 25.63 -2.55 8.17
C GLY A 12 25.03 -2.31 9.56
N PRO A 13 24.26 -1.24 9.78
CA PRO A 13 23.62 -0.99 11.06
C PRO A 13 22.88 -2.25 11.48
N GLN A 14 23.24 -2.77 12.66
CA GLN A 14 22.63 -3.94 13.28
C GLN A 14 21.10 -3.76 13.21
N VAL A 15 20.44 -4.56 12.37
CA VAL A 15 18.98 -4.52 12.21
C VAL A 15 18.42 -4.95 13.55
N GLN A 16 18.06 -3.97 14.38
CA GLN A 16 17.36 -4.23 15.63
C GLN A 16 16.11 -5.01 15.23
N ASN A 17 16.03 -6.25 15.67
CA ASN A 17 14.88 -7.12 15.52
C ASN A 17 13.76 -6.52 16.40
N ARG A 18 13.19 -5.38 15.97
CA ARG A 18 11.95 -4.86 16.52
C ARG A 18 10.88 -5.81 16.04
N GLY A 19 10.72 -6.94 16.73
CA GLY A 19 9.63 -7.85 16.48
C GLY A 19 8.33 -7.08 16.70
N PHE A 20 7.70 -6.63 15.62
CA PHE A 20 6.37 -6.06 15.72
C PHE A 20 5.41 -7.20 16.03
N SER A 21 4.51 -6.98 17.00
CA SER A 21 3.41 -7.90 17.26
C SER A 21 2.59 -8.11 15.97
N ALA A 22 2.15 -9.35 15.74
CA ALA A 22 1.24 -9.69 14.64
C ALA A 22 -0.09 -8.93 14.76
N GLU A 23 -0.51 -8.65 16.01
CA GLU A 23 -1.66 -7.80 16.31
C GLU A 23 -1.21 -6.35 16.48
N GLY A 24 -1.92 -5.42 15.82
CA GLY A 24 -1.70 -3.99 15.97
C GLY A 24 -2.08 -3.19 14.73
N PRO A 25 -2.03 -1.84 14.81
CA PRO A 25 -2.41 -0.96 13.70
C PRO A 25 -1.40 -1.03 12.54
N LEU A 26 -1.86 -0.63 11.35
CA LEU A 26 -1.00 -0.42 10.20
C LEU A 26 0.09 0.59 10.51
N LEU A 27 1.32 0.25 10.08
CA LEU A 27 2.51 1.07 10.28
C LEU A 27 2.88 1.84 9.01
N VAL A 28 2.70 1.22 7.84
CA VAL A 28 3.08 1.81 6.56
C VAL A 28 2.17 1.39 5.41
N ILE A 29 1.92 2.34 4.50
CA ILE A 29 1.16 2.15 3.26
C ILE A 29 2.03 2.55 2.07
N GLY A 30 2.23 1.63 1.13
CA GLY A 30 2.77 1.96 -0.19
C GLY A 30 1.65 2.46 -1.10
N ALA A 31 1.55 3.77 -1.28
CA ALA A 31 0.52 4.42 -2.12
C ALA A 31 0.77 4.29 -3.65
N GLY A 32 1.62 3.36 -4.07
CA GLY A 32 1.92 3.11 -5.48
C GLY A 32 0.93 2.13 -6.09
N VAL A 33 0.50 2.40 -7.31
CA VAL A 33 -0.34 1.49 -8.10
C VAL A 33 0.49 0.37 -8.74
N GLY A 34 -0.16 -0.66 -9.26
CA GLY A 34 0.48 -1.81 -9.89
C GLY A 34 1.60 -1.43 -10.87
N ARG A 35 2.64 -2.29 -10.92
CA ARG A 35 3.86 -2.14 -11.77
C ARG A 35 4.81 -1.02 -11.37
N THR A 36 4.60 -0.35 -10.24
CA THR A 36 5.55 0.63 -9.68
C THR A 36 6.55 0.00 -8.68
N GLY A 37 6.76 -1.31 -8.78
CA GLY A 37 7.60 -2.05 -7.81
C GLY A 37 6.88 -2.42 -6.51
N THR A 38 5.55 -2.44 -6.50
CA THR A 38 4.71 -2.77 -5.33
C THR A 38 5.04 -4.13 -4.71
N THR A 39 5.37 -5.12 -5.54
CA THR A 39 5.80 -6.44 -5.07
C THR A 39 7.18 -6.42 -4.41
N SER A 40 8.14 -5.66 -4.93
CA SER A 40 9.43 -5.47 -4.26
C SER A 40 9.26 -4.75 -2.93
N LEU A 41 8.37 -3.75 -2.87
CA LEU A 41 8.05 -3.02 -1.65
C LEU A 41 7.34 -3.91 -0.61
N LYS A 42 6.45 -4.80 -1.05
CA LYS A 42 5.83 -5.83 -0.20
C LYS A 42 6.89 -6.63 0.54
N HIS A 43 7.83 -7.24 -0.20
CA HIS A 43 8.91 -8.04 0.39
C HIS A 43 9.78 -7.22 1.35
N ALA A 44 10.09 -5.97 0.99
CA ALA A 44 10.88 -5.09 1.87
C ALA A 44 10.17 -4.83 3.20
N PHE A 45 8.85 -4.58 3.19
CA PHE A 45 8.07 -4.40 4.41
C PHE A 45 7.98 -5.68 5.24
N GLU A 46 7.81 -6.85 4.61
CA GLU A 46 7.81 -8.13 5.33
C GLU A 46 9.13 -8.40 6.05
N ILE A 47 10.26 -8.02 5.43
CA ILE A 47 11.58 -8.10 6.06
C ILE A 47 11.71 -7.10 7.22
N ILE A 48 11.31 -5.84 7.03
CA ILE A 48 11.49 -4.77 8.02
C ILE A 48 10.59 -4.98 9.24
N TYR A 49 9.33 -5.38 9.04
CA TYR A 49 8.35 -5.49 10.10
C TYR A 49 8.20 -6.91 10.64
N GLY A 50 8.73 -7.91 9.95
CA GLY A 50 8.61 -9.33 10.32
C GLY A 50 7.17 -9.83 10.32
N GLN A 51 6.28 -9.16 9.57
CA GLN A 51 4.84 -9.45 9.51
C GLN A 51 4.34 -9.38 8.07
N PRO A 52 3.22 -10.06 7.73
CA PRO A 52 2.64 -10.01 6.39
C PRO A 52 2.33 -8.59 5.91
N CYS A 53 2.53 -8.37 4.62
CA CYS A 53 2.15 -7.13 3.93
C CYS A 53 0.98 -7.38 2.99
N TYR A 54 -0.11 -6.63 3.16
CA TYR A 54 -1.27 -6.69 2.29
C TYR A 54 -0.90 -6.28 0.86
N HIS A 55 -1.38 -7.01 -0.14
CA HIS A 55 -1.13 -6.74 -1.56
C HIS A 55 -2.33 -7.26 -2.39
N GLY A 56 -2.44 -6.86 -3.66
CA GLY A 56 -3.45 -7.43 -4.57
C GLY A 56 -3.46 -8.97 -4.62
N TYR A 57 -2.30 -9.62 -4.47
CA TYR A 57 -2.21 -11.09 -4.41
C TYR A 57 -2.90 -11.65 -3.16
N GLU A 58 -2.83 -10.95 -2.03
CA GLU A 58 -3.52 -11.38 -0.82
C GLU A 58 -5.03 -11.39 -1.05
N LEU A 59 -5.58 -10.37 -1.72
CA LEU A 59 -7.00 -10.33 -2.06
C LEU A 59 -7.41 -11.45 -3.04
N ILE A 60 -6.62 -11.69 -4.10
CA ILE A 60 -7.00 -12.59 -5.19
C ILE A 60 -6.80 -14.06 -4.82
N GLU A 61 -5.70 -14.37 -4.13
CA GLU A 61 -5.25 -15.76 -3.95
C GLU A 61 -5.50 -16.31 -2.54
N ARG A 62 -5.47 -15.45 -1.52
CA ARG A 62 -5.42 -15.90 -0.11
C ARG A 62 -6.64 -15.49 0.71
N HIS A 63 -7.19 -14.32 0.41
CA HIS A 63 -8.27 -13.68 1.13
C HIS A 63 -9.39 -13.17 0.22
N PRO A 64 -9.98 -14.02 -0.64
CA PRO A 64 -11.10 -13.63 -1.49
C PRO A 64 -12.31 -13.13 -0.67
N GLU A 65 -12.44 -13.55 0.60
CA GLU A 65 -13.44 -13.07 1.56
C GLU A 65 -13.28 -11.59 1.97
N HIS A 66 -12.20 -10.93 1.55
CA HIS A 66 -12.03 -9.48 1.70
C HIS A 66 -12.73 -8.70 0.57
N CYS A 67 -13.00 -9.34 -0.58
CA CYS A 67 -13.62 -8.67 -1.73
C CYS A 67 -14.98 -8.01 -1.37
N PRO A 68 -15.93 -8.68 -0.68
CA PRO A 68 -17.19 -8.04 -0.28
C PRO A 68 -16.99 -6.83 0.64
N LYS A 69 -15.93 -6.82 1.46
CA LYS A 69 -15.64 -5.71 2.38
C LYS A 69 -15.11 -4.49 1.62
N TRP A 70 -14.25 -4.71 0.63
CA TRP A 70 -13.79 -3.66 -0.28
C TRP A 70 -14.94 -3.06 -1.10
N LEU A 71 -15.84 -3.91 -1.62
CA LEU A 71 -17.03 -3.43 -2.34
C LEU A 71 -17.98 -2.64 -1.44
N GLU A 72 -18.10 -3.00 -0.16
CA GLU A 72 -18.90 -2.22 0.79
C GLU A 72 -18.25 -0.87 1.11
N ILE A 73 -16.92 -0.80 1.22
CA ILE A 73 -16.20 0.47 1.35
C ILE A 73 -16.47 1.36 0.13
N ASP A 74 -16.34 0.83 -1.09
CA ASP A 74 -16.65 1.57 -2.32
C ASP A 74 -18.09 2.08 -2.32
N ARG A 75 -19.05 1.21 -2.00
CA ARG A 75 -20.46 1.58 -1.95
C ARG A 75 -20.71 2.72 -0.97
N LEU A 76 -20.08 2.72 0.20
CA LEU A 76 -20.25 3.79 1.19
C LEU A 76 -19.62 5.10 0.70
N LEU A 77 -18.44 5.03 0.10
CA LEU A 77 -17.76 6.20 -0.46
C LEU A 77 -18.54 6.82 -1.62
N ASP A 78 -19.08 6.02 -2.54
CA ASP A 78 -19.91 6.50 -3.65
C ASP A 78 -21.20 7.19 -3.19
N ASN A 79 -21.70 6.83 -2.00
CA ASN A 79 -22.88 7.46 -1.39
C ASN A 79 -22.53 8.68 -0.53
N SER A 80 -21.26 9.08 -0.45
CA SER A 80 -20.84 10.25 0.32
C SER A 80 -21.30 11.52 -0.39
N LEU A 81 -21.99 12.40 0.35
CA LEU A 81 -22.46 13.69 -0.15
C LEU A 81 -21.49 14.79 0.33
N GLY A 82 -20.86 15.49 -0.61
CA GLY A 82 -19.89 16.55 -0.32
C GLY A 82 -18.46 16.04 -0.17
N ASP A 83 -17.60 16.82 0.50
CA ASP A 83 -16.17 16.55 0.61
C ASP A 83 -15.81 15.53 1.73
N ASP A 84 -16.80 15.12 2.53
CA ASP A 84 -16.60 14.22 3.67
C ASP A 84 -16.86 12.75 3.29
N ASP A 85 -15.78 11.97 3.21
CA ASP A 85 -15.87 10.52 3.01
C ASP A 85 -16.70 9.87 4.13
N VAL A 86 -17.78 9.18 3.75
CA VAL A 86 -18.57 8.31 4.62
C VAL A 86 -18.13 6.87 4.39
N PHE A 87 -17.56 6.23 5.40
CA PHE A 87 -17.19 4.81 5.38
C PHE A 87 -17.19 4.24 6.79
N ASP A 88 -17.27 2.91 6.92
CA ASP A 88 -17.12 2.22 8.21
C ASP A 88 -15.65 1.84 8.47
N PRO A 89 -14.96 2.45 9.46
CA PRO A 89 -13.59 2.09 9.83
C PRO A 89 -13.41 0.60 10.18
N SER A 90 -14.47 -0.08 10.65
CA SER A 90 -14.41 -1.49 11.04
C SER A 90 -14.09 -2.41 9.86
N LEU A 91 -14.47 -2.03 8.63
CA LEU A 91 -14.18 -2.80 7.43
C LEU A 91 -12.66 -2.84 7.17
N PHE A 92 -11.98 -1.69 7.29
CA PHE A 92 -10.53 -1.63 7.20
C PHE A 92 -9.85 -2.44 8.31
N GLN A 93 -10.35 -2.38 9.55
CA GLN A 93 -9.79 -3.15 10.66
C GLN A 93 -9.92 -4.66 10.43
N GLN A 94 -11.03 -5.12 9.85
CA GLN A 94 -11.23 -6.52 9.51
C GLN A 94 -10.29 -6.98 8.38
N ILE A 95 -10.11 -6.16 7.35
CA ILE A 95 -9.25 -6.49 6.19
C ILE A 95 -7.77 -6.53 6.58
N TYR A 96 -7.32 -5.60 7.41
CA TYR A 96 -5.91 -5.48 7.81
C TYR A 96 -5.56 -6.22 9.09
N LYS A 97 -6.47 -7.04 9.64
CA LYS A 97 -6.16 -7.89 10.78
C LYS A 97 -5.00 -8.84 10.43
N GLY A 98 -3.94 -8.82 11.23
CA GLY A 98 -2.72 -9.60 11.00
C GLY A 98 -1.74 -9.00 9.98
N PHE A 99 -2.04 -7.82 9.43
CA PHE A 99 -1.15 -7.09 8.52
C PHE A 99 -0.62 -5.82 9.19
N ARG A 100 0.68 -5.56 9.06
CA ARG A 100 1.29 -4.33 9.58
C ARG A 100 1.64 -3.33 8.49
N SER A 101 1.52 -3.74 7.23
CA SER A 101 1.77 -2.91 6.06
C SER A 101 0.85 -3.29 4.90
N GLY A 102 0.67 -2.38 3.94
CA GLY A 102 -0.06 -2.67 2.72
C GLY A 102 0.52 -1.94 1.51
N THR A 103 0.47 -2.58 0.34
CA THR A 103 0.89 -2.04 -0.96
C THR A 103 -0.10 -2.44 -2.05
N ASP A 104 0.07 -1.88 -3.24
CA ASP A 104 -0.74 -2.19 -4.44
C ASP A 104 -2.24 -1.88 -4.28
N ILE A 105 -3.03 -2.18 -5.29
CA ILE A 105 -4.50 -2.18 -5.22
C ILE A 105 -4.95 -3.40 -4.39
N PRO A 106 -5.96 -3.27 -3.50
CA PRO A 106 -6.78 -2.08 -3.24
C PRO A 106 -6.15 -1.03 -2.31
N THR A 107 -5.19 -1.38 -1.46
CA THR A 107 -4.60 -0.48 -0.43
C THR A 107 -4.30 0.93 -0.94
N SER A 108 -3.65 1.04 -2.09
CA SER A 108 -3.22 2.31 -2.70
C SER A 108 -4.38 3.23 -3.09
N CYS A 109 -5.56 2.70 -3.41
CA CYS A 109 -6.75 3.49 -3.76
C CYS A 109 -7.33 4.21 -2.54
N TYR A 110 -7.21 3.62 -1.35
CA TYR A 110 -7.85 4.11 -0.12
C TYR A 110 -6.88 4.69 0.90
N TYR A 111 -5.68 5.11 0.46
CA TYR A 111 -4.64 5.58 1.40
C TYR A 111 -5.10 6.75 2.27
N LYS A 112 -5.95 7.65 1.74
CA LYS A 112 -6.49 8.80 2.49
C LYS A 112 -7.42 8.33 3.61
N GLN A 113 -8.34 7.42 3.30
CA GLN A 113 -9.27 6.84 4.28
C GLN A 113 -8.51 6.01 5.31
N LEU A 114 -7.50 5.25 4.89
CA LEU A 114 -6.63 4.51 5.79
C LEU A 114 -5.85 5.42 6.74
N MET A 115 -5.41 6.60 6.30
CA MET A 115 -4.78 7.60 7.19
C MET A 115 -5.77 8.21 8.19
N LYS A 116 -7.07 8.28 7.85
CA LYS A 116 -8.13 8.66 8.82
C LYS A 116 -8.34 7.56 9.87
N VAL A 117 -8.32 6.28 9.46
CA VAL A 117 -8.50 5.12 10.37
C VAL A 117 -7.29 4.86 11.25
N TYR A 118 -6.09 5.02 10.70
CA TYR A 118 -4.81 4.77 11.36
C TYR A 118 -3.98 6.07 11.35
N PRO A 119 -4.21 7.02 12.28
CA PRO A 119 -3.57 8.34 12.23
C PRO A 119 -2.04 8.32 12.25
N ASP A 120 -1.44 7.28 12.83
CA ASP A 120 0.01 7.13 12.93
C ASP A 120 0.67 6.49 11.69
N VAL A 121 -0.13 5.94 10.77
CA VAL A 121 0.37 5.23 9.58
C VAL A 121 1.19 6.16 8.70
N LYS A 122 2.30 5.64 8.17
CA LYS A 122 3.14 6.39 7.23
C LYS A 122 2.79 5.99 5.81
N ALA A 123 2.49 6.96 4.95
CA ALA A 123 2.33 6.75 3.52
C ALA A 123 3.48 7.47 2.78
N PRO A 124 4.68 6.86 2.68
CA PRO A 124 5.76 7.47 1.92
C PRO A 124 5.32 7.65 0.47
N ASN A 125 5.24 8.92 0.03
CA ASN A 125 4.99 9.28 -1.36
C ASN A 125 6.02 8.57 -2.23
N LEU A 126 5.60 7.56 -3.01
CA LEU A 126 6.40 7.13 -4.15
C LEU A 126 6.61 8.36 -5.02
N ARG A 127 7.87 8.64 -5.37
CA ARG A 127 8.27 9.81 -6.16
C ARG A 127 7.26 10.03 -7.30
N ALA A 128 6.63 11.20 -7.30
CA ALA A 128 5.89 11.71 -8.45
C ALA A 128 6.91 12.11 -9.52
N ASN A 129 7.58 11.14 -10.14
CA ASN A 129 8.24 11.37 -11.42
C ASN A 129 7.25 10.93 -12.49
N ASN A 130 6.70 11.93 -13.18
CA ASN A 130 5.72 11.88 -14.27
C ASN A 130 6.12 11.00 -15.47
N LYS A 131 7.21 10.22 -15.38
CA LYS A 131 7.71 9.29 -16.38
C LYS A 131 7.07 7.89 -16.31
N TRP A 132 6.42 7.53 -15.21
CA TRP A 132 5.82 6.19 -15.04
C TRP A 132 4.38 6.07 -15.54
N LEU A 133 3.76 7.17 -15.97
CA LEU A 133 2.41 7.20 -16.56
C LEU A 133 2.28 6.47 -17.92
N ASN A 134 3.32 5.77 -18.37
CA ASN A 134 3.24 4.94 -19.56
C ASN A 134 3.93 3.59 -19.33
N PRO A 135 3.13 2.57 -18.98
CA PRO A 135 3.07 1.41 -19.90
C PRO A 135 1.64 0.93 -20.23
N TYR A 136 0.59 1.66 -19.85
CA TYR A 136 -0.80 1.19 -19.96
C TYR A 136 -1.65 1.95 -20.98
N ARG A 137 -1.14 2.12 -22.21
CA ARG A 137 -1.98 2.56 -23.32
C ARG A 137 -2.72 1.45 -24.05
N ASP A 138 -2.39 0.16 -23.87
CA ASP A 138 -2.95 -0.87 -24.77
C ASP A 138 -3.74 -2.03 -24.17
N HIS A 139 -3.61 -2.48 -22.92
CA HIS A 139 -4.45 -3.60 -22.46
C HIS A 139 -4.88 -3.52 -21.00
N THR A 140 -6.20 -3.68 -20.80
CA THR A 140 -7.02 -3.75 -19.56
C THR A 140 -7.41 -2.42 -18.90
N MET A 141 -8.73 -2.21 -18.90
CA MET A 141 -9.48 -1.03 -18.46
C MET A 141 -9.46 -0.86 -16.93
N ILE A 142 -8.81 0.19 -16.43
CA ILE A 142 -9.30 1.01 -15.29
C ILE A 142 -8.98 2.47 -15.64
N SER A 143 -9.97 3.16 -16.18
CA SER A 143 -9.97 4.61 -16.38
C SER A 143 -10.48 5.28 -15.09
N ILE A 144 -9.61 5.56 -14.13
CA ILE A 144 -9.88 6.54 -13.07
C ILE A 144 -8.57 7.26 -12.72
N CYS A 145 -8.21 8.24 -13.55
CA CYS A 145 -7.34 9.38 -13.21
C CYS A 145 -7.33 10.35 -14.40
N GLU A 146 -8.49 10.89 -14.78
CA GLU A 146 -8.51 12.17 -15.47
C GLU A 146 -8.49 13.28 -14.42
N TRP A 147 -7.28 13.69 -14.06
CA TRP A 147 -7.06 15.02 -13.49
C TRP A 147 -7.06 16.01 -14.65
N GLN A 148 -8.20 16.65 -14.91
CA GLN A 148 -8.18 17.93 -15.63
C GLN A 148 -7.50 18.97 -14.74
N GLN A 149 -6.52 19.64 -15.32
CA GLN A 149 -6.07 20.95 -14.88
C GLN A 149 -7.25 21.92 -15.00
N ILE A 150 -7.38 22.82 -14.02
CA ILE A 150 -8.32 23.96 -13.94
C ILE A 150 -9.70 23.59 -13.39
#